data_AF-G7YXS6-F1
#
_entry.id   AF-G7YXS6-F1
#
_cell.length_a   1.000
_cell.length_b   1.000
_cell.length_c   1.000
_cell.angle_alpha   90.00
_cell.angle_beta   90.00
_cell.angle_gamma   90.00
#
_symmetry.space_group_name_H-M   'P 1'
#
loop_
_entity.id
_entity.type
_entity.pdbx_description
1 polymer ?
#
loop_
_entity_poly.entity_id
_entity_poly.type
_entity_poly.pdbx_seq_one_letter_code
_entity_poly.pdbx_strand_id
1 'polypeptide(L)'
;MSEAVTVTSEVKLSKKELRKLSRGMEKLSTDDHPQELPVVTVDGDGGLESATAAYGMLPLHQSQYKKGPDFVDLKDVAQEAHVDQYIWIRGRLHRSRMKGKLCFFVVRFQDYRIQNVLSVSE
;
A
#
# COMPACT_ATOMS: atom_id res chain seq x y z
N MET A 1 33.18 48.23 30.75
CA MET A 1 32.86 48.14 32.19
C MET A 1 31.38 48.47 32.31
N SER A 2 30.51 47.45 32.25
CA SER A 2 29.65 46.96 33.37
C SER A 2 28.49 47.93 33.67
N GLU A 3 27.20 47.56 33.66
CA GLU A 3 26.56 46.39 34.26
C GLU A 3 25.09 46.22 33.79
N ALA A 4 24.48 45.09 34.15
CA ALA A 4 23.24 44.48 33.64
C ALA A 4 21.92 45.18 34.04
N VAL A 5 20.90 45.03 33.19
CA VAL A 5 19.49 45.05 33.61
C VAL A 5 18.78 43.81 33.07
N THR A 6 18.43 42.94 34.01
CA THR A 6 17.77 41.65 33.88
C THR A 6 16.28 41.84 34.13
N VAL A 7 15.39 41.44 33.20
CA VAL A 7 14.03 40.98 33.54
C VAL A 7 13.60 39.90 32.54
N THR A 8 13.97 38.66 32.83
CA THR A 8 13.37 37.45 32.28
C THR A 8 12.12 37.12 33.09
N SER A 9 10.94 37.19 32.49
CA SER A 9 9.71 36.62 33.06
C SER A 9 9.39 35.29 32.38
N GLU A 10 10.23 34.29 32.64
CA GLU A 10 9.93 32.89 32.34
C GLU A 10 8.84 32.39 33.30
N VAL A 11 7.61 32.23 32.81
CA VAL A 11 6.57 31.47 33.52
C VAL A 11 7.02 30.00 33.53
N LYS A 12 7.65 29.58 34.63
CA LYS A 12 8.04 28.19 34.88
C LYS A 12 6.79 27.33 35.08
N LEU A 13 6.32 26.71 34.00
CA LEU A 13 5.31 25.66 34.05
C LEU A 13 5.80 24.51 34.96
N SER A 14 4.90 24.01 35.79
CA SER A 14 5.20 22.99 36.80
C SER A 14 5.59 21.68 36.14
N LYS A 15 6.48 20.90 36.78
CA LYS A 15 6.95 19.57 36.33
C LYS A 15 5.80 18.60 35.97
N LYS A 16 4.59 18.86 36.49
CA LYS A 16 3.36 18.11 36.16
C LYS A 16 2.75 18.50 34.81
N GLU A 17 2.87 19.77 34.40
CA GLU A 17 2.33 20.28 33.13
C GLU A 17 3.18 19.82 31.95
N LEU A 18 4.51 19.81 32.09
CA LEU A 18 5.41 19.21 31.09
C LEU A 18 5.13 17.71 30.89
N ARG A 19 4.92 16.96 31.98
CA ARG A 19 4.58 15.52 31.90
C ARG A 19 3.20 15.25 31.30
N LYS A 20 2.26 16.21 31.43
CA LYS A 20 0.92 16.12 30.84
C LYS A 20 0.96 16.41 29.35
N LEU A 21 1.77 17.39 28.92
CA LEU A 21 2.02 17.69 27.52
C LEU A 21 2.77 16.55 26.81
N SER A 22 3.81 15.98 27.43
CA SER A 22 4.54 14.86 26.84
C SER A 22 3.69 13.61 26.68
N ARG A 23 2.83 13.28 27.66
CA ARG A 23 1.86 12.18 27.55
C ARG A 23 0.75 12.44 26.52
N GLY A 24 0.41 13.71 26.27
CA GLY A 24 -0.53 14.09 25.22
C GLY A 24 0.07 13.84 23.83
N MET A 25 1.32 14.25 23.61
CA MET A 25 2.05 14.02 22.35
C MET A 25 2.34 12.54 22.10
N GLU A 26 2.60 11.74 23.14
CA GLU A 26 2.80 10.29 23.03
C GLU A 26 1.50 9.56 22.64
N LYS A 27 0.34 9.99 23.16
CA LYS A 27 -0.97 9.43 22.77
C LYS A 27 -1.36 9.81 21.34
N LEU A 28 -1.04 11.03 20.91
CA LEU A 28 -1.27 11.51 19.53
C LEU A 28 -0.33 10.90 18.48
N SER A 29 0.80 10.31 18.90
CA SER A 29 1.73 9.62 17.99
C SER A 29 1.50 8.10 17.91
N THR A 30 0.63 7.56 18.76
CA THR A 30 0.32 6.11 18.77
C THR A 30 -0.91 5.75 17.93
N ASP A 31 -1.77 6.71 17.59
CA ASP A 31 -3.03 6.46 16.85
C ASP A 31 -2.95 6.66 15.33
N ASP A 32 -1.85 7.18 14.79
CA ASP A 32 -1.62 7.29 13.34
C ASP A 32 -0.38 6.50 12.92
N HIS A 33 -0.37 5.19 13.18
CA HIS A 33 0.36 4.28 12.32
C HIS A 33 -0.61 3.80 11.24
N PRO A 34 -0.71 4.47 10.07
CA PRO A 34 -1.17 3.75 8.90
C PRO A 34 -0.26 2.53 8.82
N GLN A 35 -0.84 1.33 8.86
CA GLN A 35 -0.08 0.13 8.53
C GLN A 35 0.62 0.41 7.22
N GLU A 36 1.95 0.57 7.26
CA GLU A 36 2.78 0.73 6.08
C GLU A 36 2.74 -0.61 5.37
N LEU A 37 1.67 -0.82 4.60
CA LEU A 37 1.60 -1.92 3.66
C LEU A 37 2.71 -1.66 2.65
N PRO A 38 3.55 -2.67 2.35
CA PRO A 38 4.70 -2.49 1.48
C PRO A 38 4.21 -1.90 0.15
N VAL A 39 4.66 -0.66 -0.10
CA VAL A 39 4.43 0.02 -1.36
C VAL A 39 5.43 -0.57 -2.34
N VAL A 40 4.92 -1.25 -3.36
CA VAL A 40 5.79 -1.80 -4.41
C VAL A 40 6.30 -0.65 -5.26
N THR A 41 7.62 -0.41 -5.23
CA THR A 41 8.29 0.48 -6.18
C THR A 41 8.49 -0.28 -7.48
N VAL A 42 7.86 0.20 -8.55
CA VAL A 42 8.02 -0.40 -9.90
C VAL A 42 9.25 0.22 -10.54
N ASP A 43 10.43 -0.29 -10.17
CA ASP A 43 11.66 0.02 -10.88
C ASP A 43 11.72 -0.80 -12.17
N GLY A 44 11.82 -0.10 -13.30
CA GLY A 44 11.98 -0.72 -14.61
C GLY A 44 13.37 -1.35 -14.73
N ASP A 45 13.37 -2.60 -15.24
CA ASP A 45 14.55 -3.36 -15.65
C ASP A 45 15.39 -3.97 -14.51
N GLY A 46 14.83 -5.02 -13.88
CA GLY A 46 15.54 -5.87 -12.94
C GLY A 46 14.68 -7.07 -12.57
N GLY A 47 15.17 -8.28 -12.83
CA GLY A 47 14.49 -9.53 -12.47
C GLY A 47 14.06 -9.54 -11.00
N LEU A 48 12.89 -10.10 -10.74
CA LEU A 48 12.25 -10.09 -9.43
C LEU A 48 13.07 -10.89 -8.39
N GLU A 49 13.81 -10.22 -7.49
CA GLU A 49 14.67 -10.91 -6.50
C GLU A 49 13.91 -11.46 -5.27
N SER A 50 12.61 -11.15 -5.09
CA SER A 50 11.79 -11.71 -4.01
C SER A 50 10.29 -11.61 -4.33
N ALA A 51 9.51 -12.63 -3.97
CA ALA A 51 8.05 -12.66 -4.19
C ALA A 51 7.34 -11.44 -3.58
N THR A 52 7.88 -10.89 -2.49
CA THR A 52 7.37 -9.68 -1.83
C THR A 52 7.36 -8.46 -2.75
N ALA A 53 8.22 -8.40 -3.76
CA ALA A 53 8.24 -7.31 -4.74
C ALA A 53 7.16 -7.46 -5.83
N ALA A 54 6.49 -8.62 -5.96
CA ALA A 54 5.48 -8.86 -7.00
C ALA A 54 4.06 -8.47 -6.60
N TYR A 55 3.81 -8.18 -5.31
CA TYR A 55 2.49 -7.83 -4.82
C TYR A 55 2.56 -6.79 -3.72
N GLY A 56 1.53 -5.96 -3.62
CA GLY A 56 1.42 -4.95 -2.57
C GLY A 56 0.50 -3.82 -2.98
N MET A 57 0.54 -2.73 -2.21
CA MET A 57 -0.19 -1.52 -2.58
C MET A 57 0.64 -0.73 -3.58
N LEU A 58 0.06 -0.42 -4.74
CA LEU A 58 0.69 0.47 -5.68
C LEU A 58 0.59 1.92 -5.19
N PRO A 59 1.59 2.77 -5.50
CA PRO A 59 1.49 4.19 -5.19
C PRO A 59 0.29 4.83 -5.89
N LEU A 60 -0.18 5.96 -5.35
CA LEU A 60 -1.30 6.69 -5.92
C LEU A 60 -1.02 7.05 -7.39
N HIS A 61 -1.93 6.64 -8.27
CA HIS A 61 -1.79 6.89 -9.70
C HIS A 61 -2.03 8.38 -10.02
N GLN A 62 -0.94 9.14 -10.17
CA GLN A 62 -0.95 10.57 -10.47
C GLN A 62 -0.41 10.87 -11.88
N SER A 63 -0.62 9.95 -12.83
CA SER A 63 -0.09 10.06 -14.20
C SER A 63 1.44 10.24 -14.28
N GLN A 64 2.16 9.76 -13.26
CA GLN A 64 3.63 9.80 -13.18
C GLN A 64 4.28 9.01 -14.32
N TYR A 65 3.59 7.97 -14.82
CA TYR A 65 4.03 7.14 -15.94
C TYR A 65 3.05 7.26 -17.10
N LYS A 66 3.57 7.54 -18.29
CA LYS A 66 2.78 7.63 -19.53
C LYS A 66 2.51 6.28 -20.18
N LYS A 67 3.35 5.28 -19.90
CA LYS A 67 3.25 3.93 -20.45
C LYS A 67 3.00 2.95 -19.31
N GLY A 68 1.89 2.23 -19.38
CA GLY A 68 1.55 1.14 -18.48
C GLY A 68 1.47 -0.19 -19.23
N PRO A 69 1.20 -1.30 -18.53
CA PRO A 69 0.92 -2.57 -19.18
C PRO A 69 -0.40 -2.50 -19.97
N ASP A 70 -0.46 -3.26 -21.06
CA ASP A 70 -1.65 -3.38 -21.89
C ASP A 70 -2.68 -4.26 -21.19
N PHE A 71 -3.76 -3.65 -20.71
CA PHE A 71 -4.82 -4.35 -20.00
C PHE A 71 -5.80 -4.99 -20.98
N VAL A 72 -6.07 -6.27 -20.76
CA VAL A 72 -7.10 -7.03 -21.47
C VAL A 72 -8.43 -6.86 -20.73
N ASP A 73 -9.50 -6.59 -21.48
CA ASP A 73 -10.86 -6.52 -20.95
C ASP A 73 -11.32 -7.91 -20.50
N LEU A 74 -12.01 -7.99 -19.35
CA LEU A 74 -12.49 -9.29 -18.82
C LEU A 74 -13.41 -10.06 -19.77
N LYS A 75 -14.12 -9.35 -20.66
CA LYS A 75 -14.99 -9.96 -21.68
C LYS A 75 -14.20 -10.77 -22.72
N ASP A 76 -12.95 -10.37 -22.97
CA ASP A 76 -12.09 -10.91 -24.02
C ASP A 76 -11.13 -11.97 -23.49
N VAL A 77 -10.97 -12.11 -22.17
CA VAL A 77 -10.06 -13.09 -21.55
C VAL A 77 -10.36 -14.53 -21.96
N ALA A 78 -11.61 -14.85 -22.30
CA ALA A 78 -12.01 -16.18 -22.76
C ALA A 78 -11.70 -16.48 -24.23
N GLN A 79 -11.14 -15.53 -24.99
CA GLN A 79 -10.78 -15.74 -26.39
C GLN A 79 -9.59 -16.69 -26.50
N GLU A 80 -9.59 -17.54 -27.54
CA GLU A 80 -8.53 -18.53 -27.80
C GLU A 80 -7.14 -17.90 -27.90
N ALA A 81 -7.05 -16.65 -28.36
CA ALA A 81 -5.80 -15.90 -28.48
C ALA A 81 -5.06 -15.70 -27.15
N HIS A 82 -5.76 -15.79 -26.01
CA HIS A 82 -5.20 -15.56 -24.67
C HIS A 82 -4.96 -16.84 -23.87
N VAL A 83 -5.24 -18.00 -24.45
CA VAL A 83 -4.95 -19.30 -23.83
C VAL A 83 -3.43 -19.47 -23.73
N ASP A 84 -2.95 -19.91 -22.56
CA ASP A 84 -1.53 -20.11 -22.24
C ASP A 84 -0.64 -18.86 -22.37
N GLN A 85 -1.22 -17.66 -22.40
CA GLN A 85 -0.50 -16.39 -22.42
C GLN A 85 -0.58 -15.64 -21.09
N TYR A 86 0.49 -14.89 -20.77
CA TYR A 86 0.48 -13.95 -19.67
C TYR A 86 -0.25 -12.68 -20.07
N ILE A 87 -1.31 -12.35 -19.34
CA ILE A 87 -2.15 -11.17 -19.61
C ILE A 87 -2.27 -10.29 -18.37
N TRP A 88 -2.41 -8.99 -18.59
CA TRP A 88 -2.70 -8.03 -17.53
C TRP A 88 -4.19 -7.75 -17.47
N ILE A 89 -4.78 -7.89 -16.28
CA ILE A 89 -6.21 -7.67 -16.06
C ILE A 89 -6.39 -6.61 -14.98
N ARG A 90 -7.39 -5.74 -15.16
CA ARG A 90 -7.82 -4.78 -14.14
C ARG A 90 -9.30 -4.97 -13.83
N GLY A 91 -9.63 -5.07 -12.55
CA GLY A 91 -11.01 -5.22 -12.11
C GLY A 91 -11.16 -5.07 -10.60
N ARG A 92 -12.37 -5.27 -10.10
CA ARG A 92 -12.68 -5.25 -8.66
C ARG A 92 -12.63 -6.66 -8.10
N LEU A 93 -12.07 -6.81 -6.90
CA LEU A 93 -12.16 -8.07 -6.17
C LEU A 93 -13.60 -8.28 -5.71
N HIS A 94 -14.25 -9.35 -6.16
CA HIS A 94 -15.64 -9.65 -5.83
C HIS A 94 -15.75 -10.56 -4.61
N ARG A 95 -14.95 -11.62 -4.57
CA ARG A 95 -14.87 -12.57 -3.45
C ARG A 95 -13.49 -13.20 -3.43
N SER A 96 -12.95 -13.44 -2.25
CA SER A 96 -11.75 -14.25 -2.04
C SER A 96 -12.02 -15.34 -1.01
N ARG A 97 -11.33 -16.47 -1.16
CA ARG A 97 -11.29 -17.55 -0.18
C ARG A 97 -9.92 -18.20 -0.22
N MET A 98 -9.41 -18.61 0.94
CA MET A 98 -8.15 -19.30 1.06
C MET A 98 -8.37 -20.72 1.56
N LYS A 99 -7.60 -21.67 1.04
CA LYS A 99 -7.56 -23.06 1.49
C LYS A 99 -6.13 -23.58 1.43
N GLY A 100 -5.47 -23.68 2.58
CA GLY A 100 -4.07 -24.11 2.67
C GLY A 100 -3.14 -23.18 1.89
N LYS A 101 -2.34 -23.74 0.97
CA LYS A 101 -1.43 -23.01 0.07
C LYS A 101 -2.10 -22.40 -1.18
N LEU A 102 -3.42 -22.52 -1.31
CA LEU A 102 -4.19 -22.03 -2.45
C LEU A 102 -5.12 -20.88 -2.05
N CYS A 103 -5.10 -19.81 -2.83
CA CYS A 103 -6.04 -18.69 -2.74
C CYS A 103 -6.90 -18.64 -4.01
N PHE A 104 -8.21 -18.73 -3.84
CA PHE A 104 -9.18 -18.57 -4.93
C PHE A 104 -9.82 -17.20 -4.81
N PHE A 105 -9.84 -16.44 -5.89
CA PHE A 105 -10.49 -15.15 -5.90
C PHE A 105 -11.17 -14.86 -7.23
N VAL A 106 -12.24 -14.09 -7.17
CA VAL A 106 -13.04 -13.71 -8.33
C VAL A 106 -12.82 -12.23 -8.60
N VAL A 107 -12.35 -11.91 -9.80
CA VAL A 107 -12.25 -10.54 -10.30
C VAL A 107 -13.50 -10.25 -11.12
N ARG A 108 -14.09 -9.07 -10.89
CA ARG A 108 -15.31 -8.61 -11.56
C ARG A 108 -15.06 -7.26 -12.22
N PHE A 109 -15.54 -7.13 -13.45
CA PHE A 109 -15.63 -5.88 -14.16
C PHE A 109 -16.99 -5.81 -14.84
N GLN A 110 -17.84 -4.86 -14.40
CA GLN A 110 -19.25 -4.79 -14.79
C GLN A 110 -19.98 -6.13 -14.49
N ASP A 111 -20.49 -6.78 -15.54
CA ASP A 111 -21.21 -8.06 -15.46
C ASP A 111 -20.29 -9.29 -15.59
N TYR A 112 -19.08 -9.10 -16.12
CA TYR A 112 -18.11 -10.16 -16.35
C TYR A 112 -17.34 -10.52 -15.08
N ARG A 113 -17.14 -11.82 -14.87
CA ARG A 113 -16.47 -12.39 -13.71
C ARG A 113 -15.55 -13.52 -14.14
N ILE A 114 -14.35 -13.54 -13.58
CA ILE A 114 -13.36 -14.59 -13.82
C ILE A 114 -12.83 -15.12 -12.48
N GLN A 115 -12.70 -16.44 -12.39
CA GLN A 115 -12.11 -17.11 -11.24
C GLN A 115 -10.61 -17.26 -11.45
N ASN A 116 -9.84 -16.86 -10.45
CA ASN A 116 -8.39 -16.95 -10.43
C ASN A 116 -7.95 -17.83 -9.26
N VAL A 117 -6.79 -18.46 -9.44
CA VAL A 117 -6.13 -19.27 -8.42
C VAL A 117 -4.71 -18.75 -8.26
N LEU A 118 -4.33 -18.47 -7.04
CA LEU A 118 -2.96 -18.19 -6.64
C LEU A 118 -2.45 -19.33 -5.77
N SER A 119 -1.34 -19.93 -6.19
CA SER A 119 -0.70 -21.05 -5.51
C SER A 119 0.74 -20.71 -5.19
N VAL A 120 1.21 -21.12 -4.01
CA VAL A 120 2.65 -21.12 -3.71
C VAL A 120 3.27 -22.30 -4.46
N SER A 121 4.17 -22.03 -5.41
CA SER A 121 5.05 -23.05 -5.97
C SER A 121 6.06 -23.47 -4.90
N GLU A 122 6.41 -24.75 -4.88
CA GLU A 122 7.58 -25.23 -4.11
C GLU A 122 8.89 -24.75 -4.73
#